data_AF-A0A931HU33-F1
#
_entry.id   AF-A0A931HU33-F1
#
_cell.length_a   1.000
_cell.length_b   1.000
_cell.length_c   1.000
_cell.angle_alpha   90.00
_cell.angle_beta   90.00
_cell.angle_gamma   90.00
#
_symmetry.space_group_name_H-M   'P 1'
#
loop_
_entity.id
_entity.type
_entity.pdbx_description
1 polymer ?
#
loop_
_entity_poly.entity_id
_entity_poly.type
_entity_poly.pdbx_seq_one_letter_code
_entity_poly.pdbx_strand_id
1 'polypeptide(L)'
;MIQTLVGLGVSMAAPNLMKRLKDQKVQVLHAMPGRVRLQSNHWKEDKIAAALEECFSQLPIINNVQASGITGSLLLEFTTPHLTSEQFDEIVQLAVRTSIDTYPHIKSKMKTSMKQGVDSLDDFVKKQTSGKVDAETLLALWLLFKGTTGFSANPAFASSLLYWAYTLISRDGDRS
;
A
#
# COMPACT_ATOMS: atom_id res chain seq x y z
N MET A 1 -15.86 12.28 -9.11
CA MET A 1 -16.14 10.82 -9.14
C MET A 1 -14.82 10.07 -9.28
N ILE A 2 -13.99 10.18 -8.24
CA ILE A 2 -12.61 9.65 -8.20
C ILE A 2 -12.59 8.11 -8.08
N GLN A 3 -13.73 7.47 -7.85
CA GLN A 3 -13.84 6.02 -7.67
C GLN A 3 -13.42 5.22 -8.92
N THR A 4 -13.64 5.75 -10.13
CA THR A 4 -13.27 5.09 -11.39
C THR A 4 -11.78 5.26 -11.70
N LEU A 5 -11.19 6.42 -11.40
CA LEU A 5 -9.75 6.71 -11.56
C LEU A 5 -8.90 6.01 -10.49
N VAL A 6 -9.38 5.96 -9.24
CA VAL A 6 -8.86 5.08 -8.20
C VAL A 6 -9.00 3.62 -8.63
N GLY A 7 -10.12 3.25 -9.26
CA GLY A 7 -10.34 1.90 -9.77
C GLY A 7 -9.29 1.45 -10.80
N LEU A 8 -8.83 2.34 -11.68
CA LEU A 8 -7.82 2.04 -12.70
C LEU A 8 -6.40 1.98 -12.13
N GLY A 9 -6.01 2.97 -11.32
CA GLY A 9 -4.71 2.98 -10.65
C GLY A 9 -4.57 1.83 -9.65
N VAL A 10 -5.65 1.51 -8.92
CA VAL A 10 -5.71 0.36 -8.02
C VAL A 10 -5.74 -0.94 -8.82
N SER A 11 -6.49 -1.08 -9.90
CA SER A 11 -6.51 -2.33 -10.70
C SER A 11 -5.11 -2.72 -11.22
N MET A 12 -4.34 -1.76 -11.74
CA MET A 12 -3.00 -2.03 -12.28
C MET A 12 -1.93 -2.15 -11.18
N ALA A 13 -2.05 -1.44 -10.05
CA ALA A 13 -1.08 -1.51 -8.95
C ALA A 13 -1.41 -2.55 -7.88
N ALA A 14 -2.67 -2.97 -7.74
CA ALA A 14 -3.17 -3.89 -6.72
C ALA A 14 -2.53 -5.29 -6.78
N PRO A 15 -2.30 -5.94 -7.93
CA PRO A 15 -1.66 -7.25 -7.93
C PRO A 15 -0.20 -7.17 -7.46
N ASN A 16 0.53 -6.11 -7.82
CA ASN A 16 1.91 -5.90 -7.37
C ASN A 16 1.98 -5.46 -5.90
N LEU A 17 1.02 -4.63 -5.45
CA LEU A 17 0.86 -4.28 -4.04
C LEU A 17 0.48 -5.51 -3.21
N MET A 18 -0.52 -6.29 -3.61
CA MET A 18 -0.92 -7.53 -2.91
C MET A 18 0.21 -8.56 -2.90
N LYS A 19 0.96 -8.72 -4.00
CA LYS A 19 2.14 -9.58 -4.05
C LYS A 19 3.23 -9.10 -3.09
N ARG A 20 3.47 -7.79 -3.00
CA ARG A 20 4.36 -7.18 -1.99
C ARG A 20 3.84 -7.36 -0.57
N LEU A 21 2.53 -7.33 -0.35
CA LEU A 21 1.93 -7.57 0.97
C LEU A 21 2.04 -9.02 1.42
N LYS A 22 1.99 -9.95 0.46
CA LYS A 22 2.06 -11.39 0.70
C LYS A 22 3.50 -11.88 0.89
N ASP A 23 4.47 -11.17 0.34
CA ASP A 23 5.90 -11.47 0.47
C ASP A 23 6.50 -10.67 1.64
N GLN A 24 6.08 -11.01 2.86
CA GLN A 24 6.55 -10.36 4.08
C GLN A 24 8.05 -10.51 4.34
N LYS A 25 8.75 -11.41 3.62
CA LYS A 25 10.20 -11.66 3.69
C LYS A 25 10.77 -11.51 5.10
N VAL A 26 10.26 -12.32 6.03
CA VAL A 26 10.76 -12.34 7.41
C VAL A 26 12.14 -12.99 7.42
N GLN A 27 13.12 -12.26 7.94
CA GLN A 27 14.49 -12.72 8.09
C GLN A 27 14.80 -12.93 9.56
N VAL A 28 15.52 -14.00 9.88
CA VAL A 28 16.07 -14.22 11.22
C VAL A 28 17.44 -13.53 11.27
N LEU A 29 17.55 -12.43 12.01
CA LEU A 29 18.82 -11.71 12.18
C LEU A 29 19.73 -12.42 13.17
N HIS A 30 19.16 -12.84 14.31
CA HIS A 30 19.89 -13.55 15.35
C HIS A 30 18.95 -14.56 16.02
N ALA A 31 19.48 -15.76 16.29
CA ALA A 31 18.84 -16.77 17.10
C ALA A 31 19.84 -17.25 18.15
N MET A 32 19.48 -17.08 19.41
CA MET A 32 20.23 -17.54 20.58
C MET A 32 19.27 -18.33 21.48
N PRO A 33 19.76 -19.18 22.38
CA PRO A 33 18.90 -19.86 23.33
C PRO A 33 18.01 -18.85 24.09
N GLY A 34 16.70 -19.03 24.00
CA GLY A 34 15.71 -18.16 24.64
C GLY A 34 15.55 -16.78 24.02
N ARG A 35 16.19 -16.46 22.89
CA ARG A 35 16.06 -15.14 22.25
C ARG A 35 16.16 -15.20 20.73
N VAL A 36 15.18 -14.62 20.04
CA VAL A 36 15.19 -14.49 18.59
C VAL A 36 14.95 -13.03 18.19
N ARG A 37 15.70 -12.57 17.18
CA ARG A 37 15.43 -11.32 16.49
C ARG A 37 15.04 -11.60 15.05
N LEU A 38 13.81 -11.24 14.73
CA LEU A 38 13.24 -11.25 13.38
C LEU A 38 13.31 -9.85 12.77
N GLN A 39 13.33 -9.77 11.46
CA GLN A 39 13.24 -8.51 10.73
C GLN A 39 12.39 -8.66 9.47
N SER A 40 11.56 -7.65 9.22
CA SER A 40 10.88 -7.47 7.94
C SER A 40 10.83 -5.99 7.58
N ASN A 41 11.01 -5.68 6.30
CA ASN A 41 10.79 -4.33 5.79
C ASN A 41 9.33 -3.88 5.92
N HIS A 42 8.39 -4.82 6.01
CA HIS A 42 6.97 -4.53 6.18
C HIS A 42 6.60 -4.13 7.62
N TRP A 43 7.51 -4.32 8.58
CA TRP A 43 7.31 -3.90 9.96
C TRP A 43 7.90 -2.51 10.24
N LYS A 44 8.41 -1.81 9.22
CA LYS A 44 8.95 -0.44 9.33
C LYS A 44 7.84 0.62 9.43
N GLU A 45 6.99 0.48 10.44
CA GLU A 45 5.91 1.40 10.76
C GLU A 45 5.59 1.28 12.26
N ASP A 46 5.48 2.40 12.97
CA ASP A 46 5.31 2.40 14.43
C ASP A 46 4.01 1.72 14.88
N LYS A 47 2.95 1.83 14.08
CA LYS A 47 1.67 1.15 14.38
C LYS A 47 1.78 -0.37 14.30
N ILE A 48 2.55 -0.88 13.34
CA ILE A 48 2.78 -2.32 13.19
C ILE A 48 3.68 -2.80 14.32
N ALA A 49 4.71 -2.03 14.67
CA ALA A 49 5.57 -2.34 15.82
C ALA A 49 4.77 -2.41 17.13
N ALA A 50 3.91 -1.43 17.41
CA ALA A 50 3.06 -1.42 18.60
C ALA A 50 2.09 -2.61 18.63
N ALA A 51 1.46 -2.94 17.50
CA ALA A 51 0.55 -4.09 17.41
C ALA A 51 1.28 -5.43 17.61
N LEU A 52 2.51 -5.55 17.11
CA LEU A 52 3.35 -6.72 17.37
C LEU A 52 3.72 -6.82 18.86
N GLU A 53 4.16 -5.73 19.48
CA GLU A 53 4.47 -5.71 20.92
C GLU A 53 3.25 -6.11 21.77
N GLU A 54 2.09 -5.51 21.50
CA GLU A 54 0.86 -5.82 22.21
C GLU A 54 0.48 -7.30 22.06
N CYS A 55 0.47 -7.82 20.83
CA CYS A 55 0.12 -9.21 20.54
C CYS A 55 1.07 -10.21 21.23
N PHE A 56 2.39 -10.00 21.12
CA PHE A 56 3.38 -10.93 21.66
C PHE A 56 3.55 -10.80 23.18
N SER A 57 3.28 -9.63 23.77
CA SER A 57 3.31 -9.45 25.24
C SER A 57 2.25 -10.28 25.98
N GLN A 58 1.19 -10.68 25.29
CA GLN A 58 0.12 -11.50 25.85
C GLN A 58 0.43 -13.01 25.82
N LEU A 59 1.49 -13.43 25.14
CA LEU A 59 1.83 -14.84 25.01
C LEU A 59 2.59 -15.35 26.25
N PRO A 60 2.15 -16.45 26.88
CA PRO A 60 2.78 -16.96 28.10
C PRO A 60 4.20 -17.53 27.89
N ILE A 61 4.55 -17.88 26.65
CA ILE A 61 5.90 -18.36 26.29
C ILE A 61 6.91 -17.20 26.15
N ILE A 62 6.45 -15.95 26.18
CA ILE A 62 7.28 -14.76 25.97
C ILE A 62 7.49 -14.04 27.30
N ASN A 63 8.75 -13.85 27.63
CA ASN A 63 9.18 -13.09 28.79
C ASN A 63 9.28 -11.59 28.48
N ASN A 64 9.73 -11.24 27.28
CA ASN A 64 9.94 -9.85 26.88
C ASN A 64 9.83 -9.73 25.34
N VAL A 65 9.27 -8.61 24.88
CA VAL A 65 9.11 -8.28 23.47
C VAL A 65 9.52 -6.83 23.22
N GLN A 66 10.23 -6.61 22.12
CA GLN A 66 10.55 -5.27 21.63
C GLN A 66 10.44 -5.23 20.12
N ALA A 67 9.67 -4.29 19.58
CA ALA A 67 9.57 -4.04 18.16
C ALA A 67 10.07 -2.62 17.82
N SER A 68 10.54 -2.43 16.59
CA SER A 68 10.94 -1.11 16.11
C SER A 68 10.34 -0.83 14.75
N GLY A 69 9.52 0.23 14.67
CA GLY A 69 8.97 0.76 13.43
C GLY A 69 10.02 1.44 12.54
N ILE A 70 11.22 1.71 13.06
CA ILE A 70 12.30 2.35 12.29
C ILE A 70 13.09 1.30 11.51
N THR A 71 13.50 0.21 12.19
CA THR A 71 14.34 -0.84 11.59
C THR A 71 13.52 -2.02 11.06
N GLY A 72 12.25 -2.13 11.46
CA GLY A 72 11.39 -3.28 11.17
C GLY A 72 11.82 -4.54 11.89
N SER A 73 12.48 -4.41 13.05
CA SER A 73 12.94 -5.54 13.85
C SER A 73 11.94 -5.91 14.95
N LEU A 74 11.76 -7.20 15.19
CA LEU A 74 11.03 -7.77 16.31
C LEU A 74 11.97 -8.65 17.11
N LEU A 75 12.15 -8.35 18.39
CA LEU A 75 12.93 -9.12 19.35
C LEU A 75 11.97 -9.81 20.31
N LEU A 76 12.14 -11.12 20.44
CA LEU A 76 11.38 -11.98 21.33
C LEU A 76 12.35 -12.67 22.28
N GLU A 77 12.08 -12.56 23.57
CA GLU A 77 12.77 -13.33 24.62
C GLU A 77 11.77 -14.33 25.19
N PHE A 78 12.11 -15.61 25.12
CA PHE A 78 11.25 -16.71 25.50
C PHE A 78 11.54 -17.14 26.94
N THR A 79 10.52 -17.68 27.60
CA THR A 79 10.66 -18.28 28.93
C THR A 79 11.44 -19.59 28.89
N THR A 80 11.48 -20.28 27.74
CA THR A 80 12.26 -21.50 27.52
C THR A 80 13.46 -21.25 26.61
N PRO A 81 14.60 -21.93 26.84
CA PRO A 81 15.82 -21.73 26.05
C PRO A 81 15.71 -22.29 24.62
N HIS A 82 14.80 -23.24 24.38
CA HIS A 82 14.61 -23.88 23.10
C HIS A 82 13.13 -23.91 22.73
N LEU A 83 12.87 -23.71 21.43
CA LEU A 83 11.56 -23.86 20.81
C LEU A 83 11.62 -25.06 19.87
N THR A 84 10.51 -25.77 19.73
CA THR A 84 10.36 -26.74 18.64
C THR A 84 10.22 -26.02 17.31
N SER A 85 10.51 -26.71 16.20
CA SER A 85 10.33 -26.14 14.86
C SER A 85 8.89 -25.69 14.61
N GLU A 86 7.90 -26.43 15.13
CA GLU A 86 6.48 -26.10 15.03
C GLU A 86 6.14 -24.82 15.80
N GLN A 87 6.59 -24.71 17.06
CA GLN A 87 6.39 -23.49 17.87
C GLN A 87 7.02 -22.27 17.23
N PHE A 88 8.21 -22.43 16.64
CA PHE A 88 8.88 -21.34 15.93
C PHE A 88 8.10 -20.92 14.68
N ASP A 89 7.59 -21.87 13.90
CA ASP A 89 6.77 -21.56 12.73
C ASP A 89 5.47 -20.84 13.11
N GLU A 90 4.80 -21.27 14.18
CA GLU A 90 3.62 -20.58 14.73
C GLU A 90 3.91 -19.13 15.12
N ILE A 91 5.05 -18.87 15.76
CA ILE A 91 5.48 -17.51 16.13
C ILE A 91 5.70 -16.65 14.88
N VAL A 92 6.37 -17.18 13.86
CA VAL A 92 6.62 -16.45 12.61
C VAL A 92 5.29 -16.18 11.88
N GLN A 93 4.41 -17.17 11.81
CA GLN A 93 3.08 -17.02 11.21
C GLN A 93 2.23 -15.99 11.96
N LEU A 94 2.28 -15.98 13.29
CA LEU A 94 1.57 -15.01 14.11
C LEU A 94 2.09 -13.59 13.86
N ALA A 95 3.40 -13.38 13.81
CA ALA A 95 3.99 -12.08 13.49
C ALA A 95 3.52 -11.57 12.12
N VAL A 96 3.49 -12.46 11.13
CA VAL A 96 2.98 -12.14 9.79
C VAL A 96 1.50 -11.77 9.84
N ARG A 97 0.64 -12.57 10.49
CA ARG A 97 -0.80 -12.29 10.59
C ARG A 97 -1.09 -10.97 11.28
N THR A 98 -0.49 -10.73 12.45
CA THR A 98 -0.64 -9.47 13.20
C THR A 98 -0.24 -8.25 12.36
N SER A 99 0.85 -8.37 11.58
CA SER A 99 1.28 -7.29 10.68
C SER A 99 0.29 -7.05 9.52
N ILE A 100 -0.31 -8.10 8.97
CA ILE A 100 -1.30 -8.02 7.89
C ILE A 100 -2.61 -7.45 8.40
N ASP A 101 -3.10 -7.88 9.57
CA ASP A 101 -4.35 -7.43 10.16
C ASP A 101 -4.32 -5.96 10.60
N THR A 102 -3.12 -5.43 10.84
CA THR A 102 -2.89 -4.00 11.13
C THR A 102 -2.85 -3.15 9.85
N TYR A 103 -2.58 -3.76 8.69
CA TYR A 103 -2.45 -3.10 7.39
C TYR A 103 -3.71 -2.40 6.83
N PRO A 104 -4.98 -2.84 7.10
CA PRO A 104 -6.18 -2.17 6.60
C PRO A 104 -6.31 -0.71 7.03
N HIS A 105 -5.73 -0.35 8.19
CA HIS A 105 -5.70 1.03 8.68
C HIS A 105 -4.75 1.93 7.87
N ILE A 106 -3.79 1.37 7.14
CA ILE A 106 -2.85 2.11 6.29
C ILE A 106 -3.51 2.46 4.94
N LYS A 107 -4.36 1.58 4.42
CA LYS A 107 -5.13 1.83 3.18
C LYS A 107 -6.05 3.04 3.31
N SER A 108 -6.65 3.28 4.48
CA SER A 108 -7.51 4.45 4.70
C SER A 108 -6.70 5.75 4.70
N LYS A 109 -5.53 5.77 5.36
CA LYS A 109 -4.65 6.95 5.39
C LYS A 109 -4.09 7.26 3.99
N MET A 110 -3.64 6.25 3.25
CA MET A 110 -3.17 6.43 1.87
C MET A 110 -4.28 6.92 0.93
N LYS A 111 -5.50 6.39 1.08
CA LYS A 111 -6.68 6.86 0.31
C LYS A 111 -7.00 8.33 0.62
N THR A 112 -6.90 8.74 1.88
CA THR A 112 -7.13 10.13 2.30
C THR A 112 -6.03 11.07 1.80
N SER A 113 -4.77 10.68 1.92
CA SER A 113 -3.64 11.49 1.41
C SER A 113 -3.64 11.61 -0.10
N MET A 114 -4.00 10.54 -0.83
CA MET A 114 -4.13 10.59 -2.29
C MET A 114 -5.28 11.48 -2.73
N LYS A 115 -6.41 11.45 -2.00
CA LYS A 115 -7.54 12.36 -2.24
C LYS A 115 -7.13 13.82 -2.04
N GLN A 116 -6.43 14.13 -0.94
CA GLN A 116 -5.93 15.48 -0.65
C GLN A 116 -4.95 16.00 -1.71
N GLY A 117 -4.08 15.13 -2.23
CA GLY A 117 -3.15 15.49 -3.30
C GLY A 117 -3.86 15.81 -4.62
N VAL A 118 -4.89 15.02 -4.99
CA VAL A 118 -5.71 15.28 -6.17
C VAL A 118 -6.48 16.60 -6.04
N ASP A 119 -7.14 16.80 -4.90
CA ASP A 119 -7.91 18.03 -4.63
C ASP A 119 -6.99 19.28 -4.67
N SER A 120 -5.75 19.16 -4.19
CA SER A 120 -4.77 20.26 -4.23
C SER A 120 -4.26 20.58 -5.64
N LEU A 121 -4.11 19.57 -6.51
CA LEU A 121 -3.73 19.78 -7.90
C LEU A 121 -4.85 20.46 -8.70
N ASP A 122 -6.09 20.06 -8.43
CA ASP A 122 -7.26 20.62 -9.08
C ASP A 122 -7.46 22.09 -8.69
N ASP A 123 -7.30 22.42 -7.39
CA ASP A 123 -7.29 23.79 -6.89
C ASP A 123 -6.16 24.64 -7.48
N PHE A 124 -4.98 24.05 -7.67
CA PHE A 124 -3.83 24.74 -8.26
C PHE A 124 -4.04 25.03 -9.75
N VAL A 125 -4.53 24.06 -10.52
CA VAL A 125 -4.85 24.22 -11.95
C VAL A 125 -5.95 25.25 -12.14
N LYS A 126 -7.02 25.20 -11.32
CA LYS A 126 -8.12 26.19 -11.35
C LYS A 126 -7.64 27.60 -11.03
N LYS A 127 -6.78 27.77 -10.02
CA LYS A 127 -6.20 29.08 -9.64
C LYS A 127 -5.31 29.66 -10.74
N GLN A 128 -4.53 28.83 -11.42
CA GLN A 128 -3.63 29.30 -12.48
C GLN A 128 -4.33 29.53 -13.83
N THR A 129 -5.52 28.94 -14.05
CA THR A 129 -6.28 29.07 -15.31
C THR A 129 -7.56 29.91 -15.18
N SER A 130 -7.68 30.73 -14.13
CA SER A 130 -8.86 31.56 -13.84
C SER A 130 -10.19 30.78 -13.86
N GLY A 131 -10.15 29.51 -13.45
CA GLY A 131 -11.32 28.62 -13.35
C GLY A 131 -11.86 28.07 -14.67
N LYS A 132 -11.17 28.24 -15.80
CA LYS A 132 -11.67 27.80 -17.12
C LYS A 132 -11.25 26.39 -17.53
N VAL A 133 -10.28 25.79 -16.85
CA VAL A 133 -9.73 24.47 -17.20
C VAL A 133 -9.62 23.63 -15.92
N ASP A 134 -10.15 22.41 -15.98
CA ASP A 134 -10.09 21.43 -14.89
C ASP A 134 -8.94 20.43 -15.12
N ALA A 135 -8.45 19.79 -14.06
CA ALA A 135 -7.42 18.75 -14.19
C ALA A 135 -7.93 17.56 -15.04
N GLU A 136 -9.24 17.28 -15.01
CA GLU A 136 -9.87 16.25 -15.83
C GLU A 136 -9.79 16.60 -17.34
N THR A 137 -9.93 17.88 -17.70
CA THR A 137 -9.82 18.34 -19.10
C THR A 137 -8.40 18.20 -19.65
N LEU A 138 -7.39 18.54 -18.85
CA LEU A 138 -5.98 18.37 -19.24
C LEU A 138 -5.61 16.90 -19.38
N LEU A 139 -6.14 16.04 -18.51
CA LEU A 139 -5.93 14.59 -18.60
C LEU A 139 -6.59 14.01 -19.86
N ALA A 140 -7.83 14.42 -20.19
CA ALA A 140 -8.49 14.02 -21.43
C ALA A 140 -7.65 14.39 -22.66
N LEU A 141 -7.12 15.62 -22.70
CA LEU A 141 -6.28 16.09 -23.81
C LEU A 141 -4.98 15.28 -23.93
N TRP A 142 -4.34 14.97 -22.80
CA TRP A 142 -3.14 14.13 -22.77
C TRP A 142 -3.42 12.69 -23.23
N LEU A 143 -4.53 12.10 -22.80
CA LEU A 143 -4.96 10.76 -23.22
C LEU A 143 -5.29 10.71 -24.71
N LEU A 144 -5.95 11.73 -25.26
CA LEU A 144 -6.20 11.85 -26.71
C LEU A 144 -4.88 11.95 -27.48
N PHE A 145 -3.95 12.80 -27.02
CA PHE A 145 -2.65 12.94 -27.66
C PHE A 145 -1.85 11.64 -27.64
N LYS A 146 -1.79 10.94 -26.51
CA LYS A 146 -1.08 9.66 -26.38
C LYS A 146 -1.79 8.51 -27.11
N GLY A 147 -3.12 8.47 -27.11
CA GLY A 147 -3.90 7.44 -27.80
C GLY A 147 -3.77 7.55 -29.32
N THR A 148 -3.80 8.76 -29.88
CA THR A 148 -3.64 8.97 -31.32
C THR A 148 -2.21 8.71 -31.80
N THR A 149 -1.19 9.17 -31.05
CA THR A 149 0.22 8.98 -31.42
C THR A 149 0.74 7.56 -31.13
N GLY A 150 0.16 6.87 -30.14
CA GLY A 150 0.56 5.52 -29.74
C GLY A 150 -0.03 4.39 -30.59
N PHE A 151 -0.91 4.70 -31.53
CA PHE A 151 -1.66 3.70 -32.32
C PHE A 151 -0.74 2.81 -33.16
N SER A 152 0.39 3.34 -33.63
CA SER A 152 1.37 2.59 -34.42
C SER A 152 2.20 1.60 -33.59
N ALA A 153 2.35 1.81 -32.29
CA ALA A 153 3.20 0.97 -31.44
C ALA A 153 2.42 -0.13 -30.74
N ASN A 154 1.24 0.19 -30.21
CA ASN A 154 0.37 -0.79 -29.54
C ASN A 154 -1.11 -0.40 -29.69
N PRO A 155 -1.79 -0.91 -30.73
CA PRO A 155 -3.17 -0.53 -31.07
C PRO A 155 -4.18 -0.83 -29.95
N ALA A 156 -3.99 -1.92 -29.21
CA ALA A 156 -4.88 -2.30 -28.12
C ALA A 156 -4.78 -1.32 -26.95
N PHE A 157 -3.55 -0.94 -26.58
CA PHE A 157 -3.31 0.06 -25.54
C PHE A 157 -3.81 1.45 -25.98
N ALA A 158 -3.53 1.86 -27.22
CA ALA A 158 -3.97 3.13 -27.78
C ALA A 158 -5.51 3.26 -27.81
N SER A 159 -6.20 2.20 -28.23
CA SER A 159 -7.67 2.14 -28.22
C SER A 159 -8.24 2.25 -26.81
N SER A 160 -7.58 1.64 -25.83
CA SER A 160 -7.97 1.77 -24.42
C SER A 160 -7.84 3.22 -23.92
N LEU A 161 -6.76 3.93 -24.27
CA LEU A 161 -6.55 5.33 -23.89
C LEU A 161 -7.60 6.26 -24.52
N LEU A 162 -7.95 6.03 -25.78
CA LEU A 162 -8.98 6.80 -26.49
C LEU A 162 -10.37 6.55 -25.92
N TYR A 163 -10.71 5.30 -25.60
CA TYR A 163 -11.96 4.97 -24.91
C TYR A 163 -12.06 5.72 -23.57
N TRP A 164 -10.98 5.73 -22.79
CA TRP A 164 -10.96 6.46 -21.51
C TRP A 164 -11.08 7.97 -21.69
N ALA A 165 -10.40 8.55 -22.68
CA ALA A 165 -10.55 9.96 -23.02
C ALA A 165 -12.02 10.31 -23.36
N TYR A 166 -12.67 9.48 -24.19
CA TYR A 166 -14.07 9.64 -24.54
C TYR A 166 -14.99 9.56 -23.31
N THR A 167 -14.77 8.60 -22.41
CA THR A 167 -15.58 8.48 -21.18
C THR A 167 -15.39 9.63 -20.20
N LEU A 168 -14.22 10.27 -20.18
CA LEU A 168 -13.93 11.42 -19.31
C LEU A 168 -14.68 12.66 -19.83
N ILE A 169 -14.61 12.91 -21.14
CA ILE A 169 -15.29 14.02 -21.81
C ILE A 169 -16.82 13.86 -21.74
N SER A 170 -17.34 12.65 -21.97
CA SER A 170 -18.79 12.40 -22.00
C SER A 170 -19.46 12.52 -20.63
N ARG A 171 -18.69 12.42 -19.53
CA ARG A 171 -19.21 12.57 -18.16
C ARG A 171 -19.20 14.00 -17.64
N ASP A 172 -18.35 14.84 -18.21
CA ASP A 172 -18.27 16.26 -17.85
C ASP A 172 -19.44 17.05 -18.47
N GLY A 173 -19.85 16.69 -19.69
CA GLY A 173 -21.04 17.26 -20.35
C GLY A 173 -22.39 16.92 -19.69
N ASP A 174 -22.41 15.96 -18.75
CA ASP A 174 -23.61 15.56 -17.98
C ASP A 174 -23.72 16.33 -16.65
N ARG A 175 -22.74 17.19 -16.33
CA ARG A 175 -22.60 17.95 -15.07
C ARG A 175 -22.73 19.47 -15.23
N SER A 176 -22.86 19.96 -16.45
CA SER A 176 -23.15 21.36 -16.82
C SER A 176 -24.64 21.57 -17.09
#